data_AF-A0A0K8RCF5-F1
#
_entry.id   AF-A0A0K8RCF5-F1
#
_cell.length_a   1.000
_cell.length_b   1.000
_cell.length_c   1.000
_cell.angle_alpha   90.00
_cell.angle_beta   90.00
_cell.angle_gamma   90.00
#
_symmetry.space_group_name_H-M   'P 1'
#
loop_
_entity.id
_entity.type
_entity.pdbx_description
1 polymer ?
#
loop_
_entity_poly.entity_id
_entity_poly.type
_entity_poly.pdbx_seq_one_letter_code
_entity_poly.pdbx_strand_id
1 'polypeptide(L)'
;MALNGKLHALATQCISHCRRNYGISAVLMQKSLDPVQKLFVDKLREYAQKSKSKSELFVDADEKIKMEYNDELKKAAVQFGGDKGSDMSKFPDFQFEDPQLDPINLEKK
;
A
#
# COMPACT_ATOMS: atom_id res chain seq x y z
N MET A 1 16.16 -5.61 61.07
CA MET A 1 17.32 -5.61 60.14
C MET A 1 17.56 -6.95 59.41
N ALA A 2 16.90 -8.07 59.77
CA ALA A 2 17.12 -9.37 59.11
C ALA A 2 16.42 -9.56 57.74
N LEU A 3 15.44 -8.72 57.40
CA LEU A 3 14.65 -8.84 56.16
C LEU A 3 15.44 -8.41 54.91
N ASN A 4 16.22 -7.32 55.02
CA ASN A 4 17.01 -6.77 53.92
C ASN A 4 18.17 -7.67 53.48
N GLY A 5 18.81 -8.37 54.43
CA GLY A 5 19.89 -9.32 54.13
C GLY A 5 19.40 -10.57 53.39
N LYS A 6 18.22 -11.09 53.76
CA LYS A 6 17.58 -12.22 53.06
C LYS A 6 17.15 -11.84 51.64
N LEU A 7 16.65 -10.62 51.46
CA LEU A 7 16.27 -10.08 50.14
C LEU A 7 17.51 -9.96 49.22
N HIS A 8 18.63 -9.46 49.74
CA HIS A 8 19.88 -9.35 48.98
C HIS A 8 20.45 -10.73 48.60
N ALA A 9 20.41 -11.70 49.53
CA ALA A 9 20.82 -13.07 49.26
C ALA A 9 19.94 -13.71 48.17
N LEU A 10 18.62 -13.54 48.24
CA LEU A 10 17.68 -14.02 47.23
C LEU A 10 17.94 -13.37 45.87
N ALA A 11 18.17 -12.06 45.81
CA ALA A 11 18.50 -11.37 44.57
C ALA A 11 19.79 -11.90 43.92
N THR A 12 20.82 -12.14 44.73
CA THR A 12 22.10 -12.71 44.24
C THR A 12 21.92 -14.14 43.74
N GLN A 13 21.09 -14.94 44.43
CA GLN A 13 20.71 -16.29 44.03
C GLN A 13 19.96 -16.27 42.68
N CYS A 14 18.95 -15.41 42.53
CA CYS A 14 18.20 -15.25 41.30
C CYS A 14 19.09 -14.81 40.13
N ILE A 15 20.00 -13.85 40.34
CA ILE A 15 20.96 -13.43 39.32
C ILE A 15 21.86 -14.60 38.90
N SER A 16 22.33 -15.41 39.85
CA SER A 16 23.11 -16.63 39.57
C SER A 16 22.32 -17.64 38.73
N HIS A 17 21.05 -17.88 39.08
CA HIS A 17 20.17 -18.77 38.32
C HIS A 17 19.86 -18.22 36.92
N CYS A 18 19.62 -16.93 36.76
CA CYS A 18 19.40 -16.29 35.46
C CYS A 18 20.66 -16.35 34.58
N ARG A 19 21.86 -16.16 35.14
CA ARG A 19 23.13 -16.26 34.40
C ARG A 19 23.44 -17.69 33.96
N ARG A 20 23.17 -18.68 34.81
CA ARG A 20 23.40 -20.11 34.50
C ARG A 20 22.39 -20.67 33.50
N ASN A 21 21.13 -20.21 33.55
CA ASN A 21 20.07 -20.67 32.66
C ASN A 21 19.88 -19.78 31.42
N TYR A 22 20.76 -18.80 31.19
CA TYR A 22 20.62 -17.82 30.11
C TYR A 22 20.39 -18.47 28.73
N GLY A 23 21.08 -19.57 28.43
CA GLY A 23 20.91 -20.31 27.18
C GLY A 23 19.54 -20.98 27.02
N ILE A 24 18.97 -21.52 28.10
CA ILE A 24 17.64 -22.17 28.08
C ILE A 24 16.54 -21.10 28.02
N SER A 25 16.72 -19.99 28.73
CA SER A 25 15.80 -18.84 28.67
C SER A 25 15.72 -18.26 27.26
N ALA A 26 16.82 -18.24 26.49
CA ALA A 26 16.81 -17.77 25.11
C ALA A 26 15.91 -18.62 24.19
N VAL A 27 15.94 -19.95 24.35
CA VAL A 27 15.09 -20.88 23.58
C VAL A 27 13.62 -20.72 23.96
N LEU A 28 13.31 -20.52 25.25
CA LEU A 28 11.94 -20.27 25.72
C LEU A 28 11.39 -18.89 25.28
N MET A 29 12.26 -17.88 25.16
CA MET A 29 11.89 -16.56 24.64
C MET A 29 11.77 -16.53 23.11
N GLN A 30 12.31 -17.52 22.41
CA GLN A 30 12.12 -17.71 20.99
C GLN A 30 10.67 -18.18 20.77
N LYS A 31 9.77 -17.27 20.44
CA LYS A 31 8.39 -17.61 20.08
C LYS A 31 8.42 -18.67 18.98
N SER A 32 8.07 -19.91 19.34
CA SER A 32 8.03 -21.07 18.44
C SER A 32 6.82 -20.96 17.52
N LEU A 33 6.83 -19.98 16.63
CA LEU A 33 5.95 -19.98 15.47
C LEU A 33 6.51 -20.99 14.48
N ASP A 34 5.63 -21.79 13.89
CA ASP A 34 5.95 -22.61 12.72
C ASP A 34 6.72 -21.72 11.71
N PRO A 35 7.85 -22.19 11.14
CA PRO A 35 8.57 -21.49 10.09
C PRO A 35 7.69 -20.77 9.05
N VAL A 36 6.56 -21.37 8.66
CA VAL A 36 5.61 -20.76 7.72
C VAL A 36 4.89 -19.55 8.32
N GLN A 37 4.42 -19.64 9.56
CA GLN A 37 3.75 -18.53 10.25
C GLN A 37 4.71 -17.38 10.53
N LYS A 38 5.97 -17.70 10.86
CA LYS A 38 7.02 -16.68 11.00
C LYS A 38 7.21 -15.92 9.69
N LEU A 39 7.33 -16.63 8.57
CA LEU A 39 7.49 -16.00 7.25
C LEU A 39 6.31 -15.11 6.90
N PHE A 40 5.08 -15.56 7.19
CA PHE A 40 3.88 -14.76 6.95
C PHE A 40 3.89 -13.45 7.73
N VAL A 41 4.18 -13.51 9.04
CA VAL A 41 4.25 -12.32 9.88
C VAL A 41 5.39 -11.39 9.45
N ASP A 42 6.54 -11.95 9.07
CA ASP A 42 7.68 -11.16 8.60
C ASP A 42 7.34 -10.43 7.29
N LYS A 43 6.62 -11.07 6.37
CA LYS A 43 6.14 -10.43 5.13
C LYS A 43 5.07 -9.37 5.35
N LEU A 44 4.17 -9.57 6.31
CA LEU A 44 3.21 -8.54 6.72
C LEU A 44 3.93 -7.31 7.29
N ARG A 45 4.95 -7.51 8.13
CA ARG A 45 5.73 -6.40 8.68
C ARG A 45 6.51 -5.66 7.60
N GLU A 46 7.14 -6.40 6.69
CA GLU A 46 7.86 -5.84 5.55
C GLU A 46 6.94 -4.96 4.71
N TYR A 47 5.76 -5.47 4.34
CA TYR A 47 4.77 -4.70 3.58
C TYR A 47 4.28 -3.47 4.35
N ALA A 48 3.93 -3.62 5.63
CA ALA A 48 3.46 -2.51 6.46
C ALA A 48 4.50 -1.40 6.65
N GLN A 49 5.79 -1.73 6.59
CA GLN A 49 6.87 -0.73 6.56
C GLN A 49 6.95 -0.04 5.21
N LYS A 50 6.94 -0.81 4.11
CA LYS A 50 6.98 -0.27 2.73
C LYS A 50 5.79 0.63 2.41
N SER A 51 4.60 0.27 2.88
CA SER A 51 3.37 1.03 2.65
C SER A 51 3.34 2.36 3.41
N LYS A 52 4.08 2.47 4.53
CA LYS A 52 4.16 3.70 5.33
C LYS A 52 5.32 4.61 4.92
N SER A 53 6.43 4.02 4.45
CA SER A 53 7.62 4.78 4.09
C SER A 53 7.52 5.47 2.74
N LYS A 54 6.72 4.95 1.82
CA LYS A 54 6.49 5.55 0.51
C LYS A 54 5.15 6.28 0.49
N SER A 55 5.21 7.60 0.61
CA SER A 55 4.10 8.52 0.29
C SER A 55 3.86 8.65 -1.23
N GLU A 56 4.53 7.81 -2.04
CA GLU A 56 4.34 7.75 -3.48
C GLU A 56 3.25 6.74 -3.85
N LEU A 57 2.59 6.98 -4.99
CA LEU A 57 1.44 6.22 -5.48
C LEU A 57 1.64 4.69 -5.52
N PHE A 58 2.90 4.23 -5.64
CA PHE A 58 3.24 2.81 -5.76
C PHE A 58 4.18 2.36 -4.64
N VAL A 59 3.87 1.20 -4.06
CA VAL A 59 4.80 0.45 -3.21
C VAL A 59 5.91 -0.06 -4.12
N ASP A 60 7.15 0.39 -3.89
CA ASP A 60 8.29 0.10 -4.77
C ASP A 60 8.21 0.75 -6.16
N ALA A 61 7.86 2.05 -6.16
CA ALA A 61 7.89 2.89 -7.35
C ALA A 61 9.27 2.88 -8.05
N ASP A 62 9.27 2.39 -9.28
CA ASP A 62 10.37 2.51 -10.25
C ASP A 62 9.96 3.51 -11.35
N GLU A 63 10.93 4.17 -11.98
CA GLU A 63 10.66 5.16 -13.04
C GLU A 63 9.93 4.51 -14.23
N LYS A 64 10.26 3.25 -14.51
CA LYS A 64 9.59 2.46 -15.55
C LYS A 64 8.10 2.28 -15.27
N ILE A 65 7.71 1.98 -14.03
CA ILE A 65 6.31 1.80 -13.64
C ILE A 65 5.54 3.12 -13.77
N LYS A 66 6.16 4.24 -13.40
CA LYS A 66 5.54 5.57 -13.57
C LYS A 66 5.34 5.91 -15.05
N MET A 67 6.30 5.56 -15.91
CA MET A 67 6.18 5.76 -17.35
C MET A 67 5.05 4.92 -17.94
N GLU A 68 5.03 3.61 -17.63
CA GLU A 68 3.96 2.70 -18.07
C GLU A 68 2.58 3.17 -17.61
N TYR A 69 2.44 3.59 -16.36
CA TYR A 69 1.21 4.18 -15.82
C TYR A 69 0.75 5.41 -16.60
N ASN A 70 1.66 6.36 -16.88
CA ASN A 70 1.33 7.55 -17.64
C ASN A 70 0.96 7.22 -19.11
N ASP A 71 1.60 6.22 -19.71
CA ASP A 71 1.30 5.79 -21.07
C ASP A 71 -0.06 5.09 -21.16
N GLU A 72 -0.43 4.30 -20.15
CA GLU A 72 -1.77 3.72 -20.04
C GLU A 72 -2.85 4.79 -19.86
N LEU A 73 -2.61 5.80 -19.01
CA LEU A 73 -3.52 6.94 -18.85
C LEU A 73 -3.70 7.72 -20.15
N LYS A 74 -2.63 7.97 -20.91
CA LYS A 74 -2.72 8.64 -22.23
C LYS A 74 -3.53 7.82 -23.22
N LYS A 75 -3.31 6.50 -23.29
CA LYS A 75 -4.09 5.61 -24.16
C LYS A 75 -5.58 5.66 -23.82
N ALA A 76 -5.92 5.61 -22.53
CA ALA A 76 -7.30 5.76 -22.08
C ALA A 76 -7.89 7.13 -22.45
N ALA A 77 -7.14 8.22 -22.23
CA ALA A 77 -7.57 9.57 -22.60
C ALA A 77 -7.87 9.71 -24.10
N VAL A 78 -7.03 9.12 -24.97
CA VAL A 78 -7.27 9.12 -26.42
C VAL A 78 -8.53 8.31 -26.78
N GLN A 79 -8.70 7.12 -26.19
CA GLN A 79 -9.86 6.26 -26.48
C GLN A 79 -11.19 6.89 -26.06
N PHE A 80 -11.22 7.60 -24.94
CA PHE A 80 -12.43 8.21 -24.38
C PHE A 80 -12.57 9.71 -24.70
N GLY A 81 -11.76 10.25 -25.60
CA GLY A 81 -11.88 11.63 -26.07
C GLY A 81 -11.44 12.71 -25.08
N GLY A 82 -10.65 12.36 -24.06
CA GLY A 82 -10.06 13.24 -23.06
C GLY A 82 -8.83 14.04 -23.54
N ASP A 83 -8.20 13.63 -24.65
CA ASP A 83 -6.97 14.26 -25.16
C ASP A 83 -7.18 15.68 -25.75
N LYS A 84 -8.43 16.06 -26.02
CA LYS A 84 -8.79 17.35 -26.67
C LYS A 84 -8.94 18.51 -25.68
N GLY A 85 -8.26 18.46 -24.53
CA GLY A 85 -8.38 19.47 -23.48
C GLY A 85 -9.74 19.48 -22.77
N SER A 86 -10.50 18.39 -22.89
CA SER A 86 -11.77 18.17 -22.20
C SER A 86 -11.50 17.72 -20.75
N ASP A 87 -12.07 18.42 -19.79
CA ASP A 87 -12.03 18.00 -18.39
C ASP A 87 -12.91 16.76 -18.20
N MET A 88 -12.28 15.59 -18.06
CA MET A 88 -12.99 14.31 -17.87
C MET A 88 -13.78 14.24 -16.54
N SER A 89 -13.58 15.19 -15.63
CA SER A 89 -14.35 15.31 -14.39
C SER A 89 -15.73 15.94 -14.62
N LYS A 90 -15.92 16.63 -15.75
CA LYS A 90 -17.15 17.32 -16.10
C LYS A 90 -17.84 16.61 -17.24
N PHE A 91 -19.15 16.51 -17.13
CA PHE A 91 -19.97 15.96 -18.20
C PHE A 91 -20.02 16.94 -19.38
N PRO A 92 -20.05 16.47 -20.64
CA PRO A 92 -20.10 17.35 -21.81
C PRO A 92 -21.43 18.12 -21.90
N ASP A 93 -21.35 19.37 -22.35
CA ASP A 93 -22.52 20.14 -22.76
C ASP A 93 -22.92 19.73 -24.18
N PHE A 94 -24.15 19.24 -24.34
CA PHE A 94 -24.68 18.88 -25.66
C PHE A 94 -25.34 20.09 -26.32
N GLN A 95 -24.89 20.44 -27.52
CA GLN A 95 -25.59 21.34 -28.43
C GLN A 95 -26.22 20.50 -29.53
N PHE A 96 -27.54 20.61 -29.67
CA PHE A 96 -28.29 19.91 -30.71
C PHE A 96 -28.66 20.92 -31.79
N GLU A 97 -28.07 20.79 -32.97
CA GLU A 97 -28.45 21.60 -34.14
C GLU A 97 -29.68 20.97 -34.80
N ASP A 98 -30.63 21.80 -35.23
CA ASP A 98 -31.82 21.32 -35.92
C ASP A 98 -31.45 20.73 -37.29
N PRO A 99 -32.03 19.58 -37.68
CA PRO A 99 -31.75 18.97 -38.97
C PRO A 99 -32.22 19.88 -40.11
N GLN A 100 -31.31 20.21 -41.03
CA GLN A 100 -31.64 20.90 -42.27
C GLN A 100 -32.49 19.96 -43.13
N LEU A 101 -33.76 20.30 -43.33
CA LEU A 101 -34.67 19.52 -44.17
C LEU A 101 -34.46 19.91 -45.64
N ASP A 102 -34.04 18.94 -46.47
CA ASP A 102 -33.97 19.14 -47.91
C ASP A 102 -35.40 19.32 -48.48
N PRO A 103 -35.65 20.35 -49.30
CA PRO A 103 -36.96 20.60 -49.86
C PRO A 103 -37.35 19.48 -50.84
N ILE A 104 -38.39 18.73 -50.51
CA ILE A 104 -38.99 17.71 -51.37
C ILE A 104 -39.75 18.42 -52.50
N ASN A 105 -39.09 18.57 -53.66
CA ASN A 105 -39.64 19.03 -54.94
C ASN A 105 -40.37 20.39 -54.93
N LEU A 106 -39.60 21.48 -55.08
CA LEU A 106 -40.13 22.74 -55.63
C LEU A 106 -39.87 22.75 -57.14
N GLU A 107 -40.80 22.19 -57.92
CA GLU A 107 -40.89 22.50 -59.35
C GLU A 107 -41.16 24.01 -59.48
N LYS A 108 -40.14 24.76 -59.92
CA LYS A 108 -40.28 26.18 -60.27
C LYS A 108 -41.20 26.28 -61.49
N LYS A 109 -42.43 26.72 -61.24
CA LYS A 109 -43.36 27.19 -62.27
C LYS A 109 -43.07 28.63 -62.63
#